data_AF-A0A6M2AYQ3-F1
#
_entry.id   AF-A0A6M2AYQ3-F1
#
_cell.length_a   1.000
_cell.length_b   1.000
_cell.length_c   1.000
_cell.angle_alpha   90.00
_cell.angle_beta   90.00
_cell.angle_gamma   90.00
#
_symmetry.space_group_name_H-M   'P 1'
#
loop_
_entity.id
_entity.type
_entity.pdbx_description
1 polymer ?
#
loop_
_entity_poly.entity_id
_entity_poly.type
_entity_poly.pdbx_seq_one_letter_code
_entity_poly.pdbx_strand_id
1 'polypeptide(L)'
;MKKLLLFSLVTLVFVPKTFAQNDGLVAAAAGLAAVGAAIVSVDNMKEQAELTATEWLMNNRPDITSFSLKTLDFDGKKAKDMSAVSLITYKIQEFQLAEKPKLDGKKYVLFGFTSHGWINEYGANFSKVRWYLIDSHEWMNMMTAYVKTASSERDDTSIKETLRSGKIVNRGVNSRTNESISFYKLDGDMYTVRDYNESMKLVYNERSLGIYLKQTSDLVQIGRNDIIKIHDFFYSE
;
A
#
# COMPACT_ATOMS: atom_id res chain seq x y z
N MET A 1 -0.84 72.70 -40.33
CA MET A 1 -0.52 71.91 -39.12
C MET A 1 0.28 70.68 -39.55
N LYS A 2 1.49 70.53 -39.00
CA LYS A 2 2.43 69.38 -38.91
C LYS A 2 2.21 68.19 -39.88
N LYS A 3 3.15 67.94 -40.81
CA LYS A 3 4.18 66.84 -40.80
C LYS A 3 3.54 65.44 -40.77
N LEU A 4 3.83 64.42 -41.58
CA LEU A 4 5.00 64.01 -42.37
C LEU A 4 4.61 62.72 -43.15
N LEU A 5 5.25 62.46 -44.32
CA LEU A 5 5.71 61.18 -44.94
C LEU A 5 4.79 59.91 -44.94
N LEU A 6 4.48 59.33 -46.12
CA LEU A 6 5.30 58.42 -46.96
C LEU A 6 5.65 57.10 -46.24
N PHE A 7 5.08 55.96 -46.67
CA PHE A 7 5.84 54.81 -47.18
C PHE A 7 4.95 53.60 -47.56
N SER A 8 5.43 52.88 -48.57
CA SER A 8 4.98 51.61 -49.15
C SER A 8 4.76 50.47 -48.15
N LEU A 9 3.84 49.55 -48.47
CA LEU A 9 3.86 48.20 -47.91
C LEU A 9 3.70 47.15 -49.03
N VAL A 10 4.84 46.77 -49.60
CA VAL A 10 5.07 45.43 -50.15
C VAL A 10 6.01 44.76 -49.17
N THR A 11 5.53 43.72 -48.47
CA THR A 11 6.37 42.62 -47.99
C THR A 11 5.51 41.39 -47.74
N LEU A 12 5.65 40.44 -48.66
CA LEU A 12 5.53 39.03 -48.35
C LEU A 12 6.53 38.65 -47.24
N VAL A 13 6.19 37.57 -46.51
CA VAL A 13 7.02 36.78 -45.59
C VAL A 13 7.18 37.33 -44.17
N PHE A 14 6.25 36.93 -43.30
CA PHE A 14 6.64 36.26 -42.05
C PHE A 14 5.78 35.01 -41.90
N VAL A 15 6.39 33.86 -42.17
CA VAL A 15 5.88 32.56 -41.71
C VAL A 15 6.04 32.57 -40.19
N PRO A 16 4.98 32.62 -39.37
CA PRO A 16 5.14 32.14 -38.01
C PRO A 16 5.49 30.66 -38.14
N LYS A 17 6.63 30.25 -37.58
CA LYS A 17 6.92 28.84 -37.35
C LYS A 17 5.68 28.27 -36.66
N THR A 18 4.92 27.44 -37.35
CA THR A 18 4.04 26.49 -36.67
C THR A 18 4.98 25.64 -35.84
N PHE A 19 5.06 25.95 -34.54
CA PHE A 19 5.41 24.93 -33.58
C PHE A 19 4.39 23.82 -33.82
N ALA A 20 4.87 22.69 -34.38
CA ALA A 20 4.14 21.45 -34.30
C ALA A 20 3.65 21.31 -32.85
N GLN A 21 2.37 20.99 -32.69
CA GLN A 21 1.74 20.75 -31.39
C GLN A 21 2.72 20.02 -30.49
N ASN A 22 3.30 20.73 -29.53
CA ASN A 22 3.87 20.08 -28.37
C ASN A 22 2.71 20.06 -27.39
N ASP A 23 2.13 18.86 -27.26
CA ASP A 23 0.96 18.59 -26.45
C ASP A 23 1.05 19.29 -25.10
N GLY A 24 -0.02 20.02 -24.79
CA GLY A 24 -0.12 20.93 -23.67
C GLY A 24 0.22 20.25 -22.35
N LEU A 25 1.39 20.59 -21.82
CA LEU A 25 1.69 20.49 -20.41
C LEU A 25 0.80 21.51 -19.68
N VAL A 26 -0.42 21.10 -19.30
CA VAL A 26 -1.26 21.91 -18.42
C VAL A 26 -0.86 21.61 -16.98
N ALA A 27 -0.24 22.59 -16.36
CA ALA A 27 0.06 22.62 -14.94
C ALA A 27 -1.22 22.44 -14.12
N ALA A 28 -1.33 21.33 -13.38
CA ALA A 28 -2.31 21.16 -12.32
C ALA A 28 -1.64 21.49 -10.99
N ALA A 29 -1.75 22.75 -10.58
CA ALA A 29 -1.62 23.11 -9.18
C ALA A 29 -2.90 22.65 -8.46
N ALA A 30 -2.72 21.98 -7.31
CA ALA A 30 -3.74 21.54 -6.35
C ALA A 30 -4.70 20.42 -6.81
N GLY A 31 -4.39 19.18 -6.39
CA GLY A 31 -5.36 18.12 -6.06
C GLY A 31 -6.21 17.55 -7.20
N LEU A 32 -5.98 16.27 -7.52
CA LEU A 32 -6.67 15.45 -8.52
C LEU A 32 -6.21 15.71 -9.97
N ALA A 33 -5.08 15.12 -10.33
CA ALA A 33 -4.67 14.99 -11.72
C ALA A 33 -5.61 14.01 -12.45
N ALA A 34 -6.63 14.54 -13.12
CA ALA A 34 -7.35 13.81 -14.17
C ALA A 34 -6.44 13.74 -15.40
N VAL A 35 -5.77 12.60 -15.59
CA VAL A 35 -4.98 12.35 -16.80
C VAL A 35 -5.87 11.58 -17.77
N GLY A 36 -6.32 12.25 -18.83
CA GLY A 36 -6.84 11.57 -20.01
C GLY A 36 -5.70 10.87 -20.76
N ALA A 37 -5.89 9.59 -21.08
CA ALA A 37 -5.17 8.78 -22.07
C ALA A 37 -3.63 8.59 -21.96
N ALA A 38 -2.94 9.11 -20.94
CA ALA A 38 -1.50 8.89 -20.79
C ALA A 38 -1.21 7.67 -19.90
N ILE A 39 -0.30 6.81 -20.36
CA ILE A 39 0.30 5.74 -19.58
C ILE A 39 0.80 6.33 -18.27
N VAL A 40 0.11 6.05 -17.16
CA VAL A 40 0.60 6.40 -15.84
C VAL A 40 1.79 5.47 -15.59
N SER A 41 3.00 6.02 -15.50
CA SER A 41 4.16 5.23 -15.09
C SER A 41 3.90 4.68 -13.68
N VAL A 42 4.37 3.47 -13.42
CA VAL A 42 4.23 2.83 -12.10
C VAL A 42 4.87 3.69 -11.00
N ASP A 43 5.93 4.43 -11.35
CA ASP A 43 6.59 5.37 -10.47
C ASP A 43 5.67 6.53 -10.07
N ASN A 44 4.95 7.14 -11.02
CA ASN A 44 3.98 8.20 -10.70
C ASN A 44 2.85 7.67 -9.81
N MET A 45 2.40 6.43 -10.03
CA MET A 45 1.38 5.80 -9.17
C MET A 45 1.92 5.56 -7.76
N LYS A 46 3.18 5.13 -7.65
CA LYS A 46 3.86 4.92 -6.38
C LYS A 46 3.97 6.23 -5.60
N GLU A 47 4.41 7.30 -6.25
CA GLU A 47 4.48 8.64 -5.65
C GLU A 47 3.11 9.13 -5.18
N GLN A 48 2.06 8.99 -5.99
CA GLN A 48 0.70 9.35 -5.60
C GLN A 48 0.18 8.51 -4.43
N ALA A 49 0.48 7.22 -4.43
CA ALA A 49 0.10 6.30 -3.35
C ALA A 49 0.80 6.67 -2.04
N GLU A 50 2.09 7.00 -2.08
CA GLU A 50 2.87 7.42 -0.91
C GLU A 50 2.42 8.80 -0.40
N LEU A 51 2.13 9.74 -1.29
CA LEU A 51 1.57 11.05 -0.92
C LEU A 51 0.21 10.91 -0.23
N THR A 52 -0.70 10.14 -0.81
CA THR A 52 -2.05 9.93 -0.23
C THR A 52 -1.96 9.25 1.14
N ALA A 53 -1.10 8.24 1.29
CA ALA A 53 -0.89 7.58 2.57
C ALA A 53 -0.29 8.53 3.62
N THR A 54 0.59 9.44 3.20
CA THR A 54 1.16 10.49 4.06
C THR A 54 0.08 11.45 4.53
N GLU A 55 -0.77 11.95 3.63
CA GLU A 55 -1.90 12.82 3.95
C GLU A 55 -2.89 12.13 4.90
N TRP A 56 -3.21 10.85 4.65
CA TRP A 56 -4.05 10.07 5.54
C TRP A 56 -3.44 9.98 6.95
N LEU A 57 -2.14 9.69 7.04
CA LEU A 57 -1.45 9.59 8.33
C LEU A 57 -1.49 10.92 9.08
N MET A 58 -1.19 12.04 8.40
CA MET A 58 -1.24 13.37 9.02
C MET A 58 -2.63 13.73 9.55
N ASN A 59 -3.69 13.35 8.83
CA ASN A 59 -5.06 13.66 9.23
C ASN A 59 -5.60 12.77 10.36
N ASN A 60 -5.08 11.54 10.51
CA ASN A 60 -5.62 10.55 11.44
C ASN A 60 -4.70 10.27 12.65
N ARG A 61 -3.41 10.61 12.53
CA ARG A 61 -2.37 10.42 13.56
C ARG A 61 -1.52 11.67 13.70
N PRO A 62 -2.11 12.80 14.16
CA PRO A 62 -1.38 14.05 14.36
C PRO A 62 -0.31 13.95 15.45
N ASP A 63 -0.31 12.86 16.24
CA ASP A 63 0.72 12.53 17.21
C ASP A 63 2.05 12.10 16.57
N ILE A 64 2.03 11.63 15.32
CA ILE A 64 3.24 11.20 14.59
C ILE A 64 3.82 12.41 13.83
N THR A 65 4.94 12.94 14.30
CA THR A 65 5.50 14.22 13.80
C THR A 65 6.75 14.09 12.94
N SER A 66 7.44 12.95 12.97
CA SER A 66 8.66 12.69 12.18
C SER A 66 8.72 11.21 11.82
N PHE A 67 8.53 10.90 10.53
CA PHE A 67 8.40 9.52 10.07
C PHE A 67 8.90 9.33 8.64
N SER A 68 9.38 8.13 8.35
CA SER A 68 9.56 7.62 6.99
C SER A 68 8.32 6.83 6.59
N LEU A 69 7.85 6.99 5.35
CA LEU A 69 6.78 6.20 4.75
C LEU A 69 7.26 5.64 3.42
N LYS A 70 7.10 4.32 3.22
CA LYS A 70 7.49 3.64 1.98
C LYS A 70 6.53 2.53 1.62
N THR A 71 6.10 2.48 0.36
CA THR A 71 5.30 1.37 -0.17
C THR A 71 6.08 0.06 -0.28
N LEU A 72 5.40 -1.08 -0.08
CA LEU A 72 5.98 -2.42 -0.31
C LEU A 72 5.61 -3.04 -1.65
N ASP A 73 4.54 -2.56 -2.28
CA ASP A 73 3.84 -3.32 -3.31
C ASP A 73 4.15 -2.92 -4.76
N PHE A 74 4.90 -1.84 -4.97
CA PHE A 74 5.09 -1.24 -6.31
C PHE A 74 6.41 -1.63 -7.01
N ASP A 75 7.34 -2.29 -6.32
CA ASP A 75 8.64 -2.61 -6.92
C ASP A 75 8.49 -3.73 -7.98
N GLY A 76 8.73 -3.37 -9.25
CA GLY A 76 8.82 -4.31 -10.39
C GLY A 76 7.50 -4.79 -11.00
N LYS A 77 6.35 -4.21 -10.61
CA LYS A 77 5.02 -4.61 -11.15
C LYS A 77 4.54 -3.65 -12.24
N LYS A 78 3.66 -4.11 -13.14
CA LYS A 78 3.07 -3.25 -14.18
C LYS A 78 1.78 -2.60 -13.68
N ALA A 79 1.41 -1.43 -14.22
CA ALA A 79 0.18 -0.71 -13.84
C ALA A 79 -1.10 -1.56 -13.99
N LYS A 80 -1.19 -2.41 -15.02
CA LYS A 80 -2.30 -3.36 -15.17
C LYS A 80 -2.40 -4.36 -14.02
N ASP A 81 -1.25 -4.78 -13.47
CA ASP A 81 -1.19 -5.72 -12.35
C ASP A 81 -1.60 -5.02 -11.05
N MET A 82 -1.42 -3.68 -10.97
CA MET A 82 -1.91 -2.84 -9.86
C MET A 82 -3.43 -2.75 -9.82
N SER A 83 -4.11 -2.68 -10.95
CA SER A 83 -5.58 -2.63 -10.96
C SER A 83 -6.25 -3.84 -10.27
N ALA A 84 -5.55 -4.97 -10.20
CA ALA A 84 -6.00 -6.20 -9.55
C ALA A 84 -5.51 -6.34 -8.09
N VAL A 85 -4.65 -5.44 -7.61
CA VAL A 85 -4.23 -5.44 -6.21
C VAL A 85 -5.41 -5.07 -5.34
N SER A 86 -5.66 -5.87 -4.30
CA SER A 86 -6.71 -5.69 -3.29
C SER A 86 -6.19 -5.15 -1.95
N LEU A 87 -4.86 -5.07 -1.80
CA LEU A 87 -4.19 -4.48 -0.65
C LEU A 87 -2.88 -3.80 -1.05
N ILE A 88 -2.75 -2.53 -0.68
CA ILE A 88 -1.50 -1.79 -0.73
C ILE A 88 -0.98 -1.65 0.70
N THR A 89 0.31 -1.92 0.90
CA THR A 89 0.95 -1.86 2.21
C THR A 89 2.07 -0.84 2.24
N TYR A 90 2.11 -0.07 3.34
CA TYR A 90 3.09 0.99 3.55
C TYR A 90 3.80 0.75 4.87
N LYS A 91 5.13 0.72 4.86
CA LYS A 91 5.94 0.74 6.07
C LYS A 91 6.07 2.18 6.54
N ILE A 92 5.77 2.40 7.81
CA ILE A 92 5.93 3.68 8.48
C ILE A 92 6.87 3.47 9.65
N GLN A 93 7.91 4.28 9.77
CA GLN A 93 8.81 4.24 10.91
C GLN A 93 9.15 5.65 11.38
N GLU A 94 8.86 5.91 12.65
CA GLU A 94 9.20 7.17 13.30
C GLU A 94 10.72 7.33 13.44
N PHE A 95 11.18 8.57 13.53
CA PHE A 95 12.59 8.90 13.82
C PHE A 95 12.71 10.21 14.58
N GLN A 96 13.86 10.43 15.21
CA GLN A 96 14.20 11.69 15.86
C GLN A 96 14.98 12.62 14.93
N LEU A 97 14.64 13.92 14.97
CA LEU A 97 15.34 14.94 14.17
C LEU A 97 16.80 15.05 14.60
N ALA A 98 17.71 14.85 13.64
CA ALA A 98 19.15 14.99 13.80
C ALA A 98 19.78 15.32 12.44
N GLU A 99 21.07 15.71 12.40
CA GLU A 99 21.77 15.98 11.13
C GLU A 99 21.76 14.76 10.18
N LYS A 100 21.79 13.56 10.75
CA LYS A 100 21.67 12.27 10.05
C LYS A 100 20.67 11.40 10.81
N PRO A 101 19.35 11.57 10.57
CA PRO A 101 18.34 10.83 11.31
C PRO A 101 18.47 9.33 11.04
N LYS A 102 18.25 8.54 12.08
CA LYS A 102 18.20 7.08 12.00
C LYS A 102 16.75 6.64 12.18
N LEU A 103 16.33 5.63 11.43
CA LEU A 103 15.02 5.02 11.60
C LEU A 103 15.06 4.06 12.80
N ASP A 104 14.83 4.60 13.99
CA ASP A 104 14.92 3.88 15.27
C ASP A 104 13.66 4.05 16.14
N GLY A 105 12.67 4.78 15.66
CA GLY A 105 11.40 4.99 16.35
C GLY A 105 10.38 3.88 16.13
N LYS A 106 9.16 4.15 16.59
CA LYS A 106 8.03 3.21 16.51
C LYS A 106 7.67 2.90 15.06
N LYS A 107 7.35 1.62 14.83
CA LYS A 107 7.02 1.07 13.51
C LYS A 107 5.51 0.86 13.38
N TYR A 108 4.99 1.10 12.18
CA TYR A 108 3.62 0.78 11.78
C TYR A 108 3.58 0.25 10.35
N VAL A 109 2.54 -0.49 10.05
CA VAL A 109 2.16 -0.83 8.68
C VAL A 109 0.76 -0.31 8.43
N LEU A 110 0.61 0.49 7.38
CA LEU A 110 -0.69 0.95 6.93
C LEU A 110 -1.18 0.03 5.83
N PHE A 111 -2.36 -0.55 6.02
CA PHE A 111 -3.10 -1.29 5.00
C PHE A 111 -4.05 -0.36 4.28
N GLY A 112 -3.90 -0.24 2.97
CA GLY A 112 -4.85 0.40 2.06
C GLY A 112 -5.60 -0.68 1.29
N PHE A 113 -6.76 -1.10 1.78
CA PHE A 113 -7.63 -2.04 1.08
C PHE A 113 -8.30 -1.34 -0.09
N THR A 114 -8.07 -1.87 -1.29
CA THR A 114 -8.57 -1.29 -2.53
C THR A 114 -9.83 -2.03 -2.99
N SER A 115 -10.85 -1.27 -3.38
CA SER A 115 -12.05 -1.83 -4.03
C SER A 115 -11.95 -1.79 -5.55
N HIS A 116 -12.84 -2.52 -6.23
CA HIS A 116 -12.86 -2.59 -7.70
C HIS A 116 -12.87 -1.19 -8.37
N GLY A 117 -12.02 -1.04 -9.38
CA GLY A 117 -11.85 0.22 -10.11
C GLY A 117 -11.20 1.33 -9.28
N TRP A 118 -10.33 0.99 -8.31
CA TRP A 118 -9.42 1.94 -7.67
C TRP A 118 -8.36 2.45 -8.63
N ILE A 119 -8.01 1.70 -9.68
CA ILE A 119 -7.31 2.20 -10.86
C ILE A 119 -8.26 2.16 -12.03
N ASN A 120 -8.32 3.25 -12.79
CA ASN A 120 -9.06 3.35 -14.03
C ASN A 120 -8.25 4.14 -15.08
N GLU A 121 -8.87 4.41 -16.22
CA GLU A 121 -8.26 5.17 -17.33
C GLU A 121 -7.84 6.60 -16.98
N TYR A 122 -8.34 7.14 -15.86
CA TYR A 122 -8.01 8.46 -15.32
C TYR A 122 -6.94 8.42 -14.21
N GLY A 123 -6.47 7.23 -13.82
CA GLY A 123 -5.46 7.03 -12.77
C GLY A 123 -5.98 6.33 -11.51
N ALA A 124 -5.31 6.57 -10.38
CA ALA A 124 -5.66 5.97 -9.09
C ALA A 124 -6.71 6.83 -8.34
N ASN A 125 -7.84 6.22 -7.99
CA ASN A 125 -8.89 6.79 -7.17
C ASN A 125 -8.78 6.31 -5.72
N PHE A 126 -8.08 7.08 -4.90
CA PHE A 126 -7.85 6.77 -3.49
C PHE A 126 -9.08 6.92 -2.58
N SER A 127 -10.20 7.51 -3.06
CA SER A 127 -11.47 7.48 -2.31
C SER A 127 -12.03 6.06 -2.17
N LYS A 128 -11.55 5.12 -2.99
CA LYS A 128 -11.86 3.69 -2.94
C LYS A 128 -10.87 2.89 -2.09
N VAL A 129 -10.00 3.55 -1.35
CA VAL A 129 -9.04 2.92 -0.44
C VAL A 129 -9.54 3.05 1.00
N ARG A 130 -9.66 1.91 1.68
CA ARG A 130 -9.98 1.85 3.11
C ARG A 130 -8.71 1.58 3.89
N TRP A 131 -8.48 2.41 4.89
CA TRP A 131 -7.22 2.44 5.63
C TRP A 131 -7.33 1.72 6.96
N TYR A 132 -6.33 0.90 7.30
CA TYR A 132 -6.21 0.25 8.60
C TYR A 132 -4.75 0.32 9.06
N LEU A 133 -4.51 1.07 10.13
CA LEU A 133 -3.16 1.28 10.67
C LEU A 133 -2.86 0.21 11.72
N ILE A 134 -1.74 -0.48 11.54
CA ILE A 134 -1.32 -1.62 12.34
C ILE A 134 0.00 -1.28 13.02
N ASP A 135 0.07 -1.40 14.34
CA ASP A 135 1.34 -1.42 15.07
C ASP A 135 1.79 -2.86 15.37
N SER A 136 2.94 -3.02 16.03
CA SER A 136 3.47 -4.35 16.33
C SER A 136 2.50 -5.18 17.18
N HIS A 137 1.81 -4.57 18.13
CA HIS A 137 0.85 -5.25 19.00
C HIS A 137 -0.36 -5.74 18.22
N GLU A 138 -0.98 -4.88 17.41
CA GLU A 138 -2.10 -5.26 16.55
C GLU A 138 -1.68 -6.34 15.55
N TRP A 139 -0.51 -6.22 14.94
CA TRP A 139 0.01 -7.24 14.03
C TRP A 139 0.17 -8.60 14.72
N MET A 140 0.69 -8.63 15.96
CA MET A 140 0.81 -9.87 16.73
C MET A 140 -0.55 -10.49 17.03
N ASN A 141 -1.56 -9.67 17.35
CA ASN A 141 -2.92 -10.15 17.60
C ASN A 141 -3.55 -10.73 16.33
N MET A 142 -3.41 -10.04 15.19
CA MET A 142 -3.84 -10.53 13.88
C MET A 142 -3.17 -11.87 13.54
N MET A 143 -1.85 -11.96 13.69
CA MET A 143 -1.11 -13.19 13.40
C MET A 143 -1.45 -14.33 14.36
N THR A 144 -1.70 -14.03 15.63
CA THR A 144 -2.15 -15.02 16.61
C THR A 144 -3.54 -15.55 16.23
N ALA A 145 -4.48 -14.67 15.90
CA ALA A 145 -5.81 -15.05 15.45
C ALA A 145 -5.75 -15.86 14.13
N TYR A 146 -4.86 -15.49 13.21
CA TYR A 146 -4.63 -16.23 11.98
C TYR A 146 -4.07 -17.63 12.25
N VAL A 147 -3.06 -17.77 13.12
CA VAL A 147 -2.53 -19.08 13.51
C VAL A 147 -3.63 -19.96 14.09
N LYS A 148 -4.47 -19.44 15.00
CA LYS A 148 -5.60 -20.21 15.54
C LYS A 148 -6.68 -20.55 14.50
N THR A 149 -6.71 -19.84 13.38
CA THR A 149 -7.59 -20.14 12.24
C THR A 149 -6.98 -21.25 11.39
N ALA A 150 -5.66 -21.21 11.20
CA ALA A 150 -4.91 -22.10 10.33
C ALA A 150 -4.39 -23.38 11.02
N SER A 151 -4.40 -23.51 12.34
CA SER A 151 -3.85 -24.66 13.08
C SER A 151 -4.79 -25.17 14.18
N SER A 152 -4.41 -26.26 14.85
CA SER A 152 -5.05 -26.75 16.08
C SER A 152 -4.59 -26.03 17.34
N GLU A 153 -3.57 -25.18 17.28
CA GLU A 153 -3.03 -24.47 18.43
C GLU A 153 -4.02 -23.41 18.93
N ARG A 154 -4.22 -23.36 20.25
CA ARG A 154 -5.20 -22.47 20.90
C ARG A 154 -4.57 -21.58 21.96
N ASP A 155 -3.40 -21.92 22.48
CA ASP A 155 -2.74 -21.16 23.53
C ASP A 155 -2.06 -19.89 22.99
N ASP A 156 -2.57 -18.72 23.38
CA ASP A 156 -2.05 -17.43 22.92
C ASP A 156 -0.58 -17.23 23.26
N THR A 157 -0.15 -17.69 24.42
CA THR A 157 1.23 -17.49 24.90
C THR A 157 2.20 -18.25 24.02
N SER A 158 1.96 -19.55 23.82
CA SER A 158 2.72 -20.44 22.94
C SER A 158 2.76 -19.91 21.51
N ILE A 159 1.62 -19.44 20.97
CA ILE A 159 1.55 -18.87 19.62
C ILE A 159 2.40 -17.62 19.52
N LYS A 160 2.26 -16.67 20.46
CA LYS A 160 2.98 -15.39 20.44
C LYS A 160 4.48 -15.60 20.59
N GLU A 161 4.89 -16.51 21.48
CA GLU A 161 6.30 -16.87 21.65
C GLU A 161 6.88 -17.49 20.38
N THR A 162 6.16 -18.44 19.78
CA THR A 162 6.58 -19.11 18.54
C THR A 162 6.61 -18.16 17.36
N LEU A 163 5.70 -17.19 17.28
CA LEU A 163 5.74 -16.14 16.27
C LEU A 163 6.94 -15.21 16.46
N ARG A 164 7.30 -14.87 17.71
CA ARG A 164 8.45 -13.98 18.00
C ARG A 164 9.80 -14.62 17.69
N SER A 165 9.99 -15.90 18.05
CA SER A 165 11.28 -16.58 17.95
C SER A 165 11.42 -17.44 16.69
N GLY A 166 10.29 -17.78 16.06
CA GLY A 166 10.22 -18.69 14.94
C GLY A 166 10.26 -17.99 13.58
N LYS A 167 10.13 -18.82 12.53
CA LYS A 167 10.06 -18.40 11.14
C LYS A 167 8.74 -18.83 10.53
N ILE A 168 7.99 -17.87 9.99
CA ILE A 168 6.76 -18.15 9.26
C ILE A 168 7.09 -18.90 7.96
N VAL A 169 6.44 -20.04 7.75
CA VAL A 169 6.60 -20.89 6.56
C VAL A 169 5.24 -21.23 5.96
N ASN A 170 5.24 -21.95 4.84
CA ASN A 170 4.00 -22.33 4.14
C ASN A 170 2.99 -23.10 4.98
N ARG A 171 3.51 -23.99 5.82
CA ARG A 171 2.72 -24.99 6.53
C ARG A 171 2.70 -24.75 8.03
N GLY A 172 2.98 -23.52 8.46
CA GLY A 172 3.11 -23.27 9.88
C GLY A 172 4.07 -22.16 10.26
N VAL A 173 4.46 -22.21 11.52
CA VAL A 173 5.52 -21.39 12.11
C VAL A 173 6.56 -22.35 12.66
N ASN A 174 7.74 -22.35 12.03
CA ASN A 174 8.85 -23.20 12.47
C ASN A 174 9.54 -22.50 13.64
N SER A 175 9.47 -23.09 14.83
CA SER A 175 10.24 -22.59 15.97
C SER A 175 11.63 -23.21 15.97
N ARG A 176 12.63 -22.45 16.43
CA ARG A 176 13.98 -22.98 16.69
C ARG A 176 14.12 -23.56 18.09
N THR A 177 13.32 -23.08 19.04
CA THR A 177 13.45 -23.37 20.48
C THR A 177 12.23 -24.06 21.07
N ASN A 178 11.05 -23.86 20.48
CA ASN A 178 9.77 -24.38 20.95
C ASN A 178 9.23 -25.42 19.95
N GLU A 179 8.06 -25.98 20.26
CA GLU A 179 7.33 -26.83 19.31
C GLU A 179 6.89 -25.99 18.10
N SER A 180 7.03 -26.56 16.89
CA SER A 180 6.61 -25.89 15.67
C SER A 180 5.10 -26.01 15.48
N ILE A 181 4.45 -24.91 15.13
CA ILE A 181 2.99 -24.90 14.92
C ILE A 181 2.71 -25.28 13.48
N SER A 182 2.08 -26.43 13.27
CA SER A 182 1.68 -26.90 11.94
C SER A 182 0.31 -26.37 11.54
N PHE A 183 0.20 -25.83 10.33
CA PHE A 183 -1.08 -25.45 9.75
C PHE A 183 -1.78 -26.66 9.12
N TYR A 184 -3.11 -26.60 9.10
CA TYR A 184 -3.96 -27.59 8.46
C TYR A 184 -3.59 -27.75 6.98
N LYS A 185 -3.63 -28.98 6.52
CA LYS A 185 -3.60 -29.28 5.09
C LYS A 185 -5.04 -29.31 4.61
N LEU A 186 -5.42 -28.31 3.83
CA LEU A 186 -6.77 -28.11 3.32
C LEU A 186 -6.78 -28.41 1.82
N ASP A 187 -7.88 -28.97 1.32
CA ASP A 187 -8.07 -29.04 -0.13
C ASP A 187 -8.39 -27.64 -0.69
N GLY A 188 -8.19 -27.42 -2.00
CA GLY A 188 -8.20 -26.09 -2.59
C GLY A 188 -9.54 -25.34 -2.49
N ASP A 189 -10.63 -26.07 -2.26
CA ASP A 189 -11.99 -25.58 -2.07
C ASP A 189 -12.38 -25.42 -0.58
N MET A 190 -11.46 -25.72 0.34
CA MET A 190 -11.70 -25.64 1.78
C MET A 190 -11.19 -24.33 2.37
N TYR A 191 -11.98 -23.77 3.29
CA TYR A 191 -11.67 -22.54 4.01
C TYR A 191 -11.94 -22.71 5.49
N THR A 192 -11.06 -22.14 6.30
CA THR A 192 -11.33 -21.91 7.73
C THR A 192 -11.49 -20.42 7.96
N VAL A 193 -12.46 -20.04 8.78
CA VAL A 193 -12.83 -18.64 9.00
C VAL A 193 -12.94 -18.37 10.48
N ARG A 194 -12.46 -17.21 10.90
CA ARG A 194 -12.58 -16.71 12.26
C ARG A 194 -13.01 -15.25 12.24
N ASP A 195 -13.99 -14.92 13.07
CA ASP A 195 -14.34 -13.52 13.31
C ASP A 195 -13.21 -12.83 14.09
N TYR A 196 -12.71 -11.69 13.61
CA TYR A 196 -11.59 -10.98 14.24
C TYR A 196 -12.05 -9.74 14.99
N ASN A 197 -12.75 -8.84 14.29
CA ASN A 197 -13.34 -7.65 14.87
C ASN A 197 -14.60 -7.25 14.08
N GLU A 198 -15.25 -6.15 14.44
CA GLU A 198 -16.47 -5.67 13.78
C GLU A 198 -16.33 -5.41 12.28
N SER A 199 -15.10 -5.18 11.80
CA SER A 199 -14.81 -4.85 10.41
C SER A 199 -14.33 -6.04 9.59
N MET A 200 -13.75 -7.07 10.23
CA MET A 200 -12.95 -8.09 9.54
C MET A 200 -13.17 -9.51 10.05
N LYS A 201 -13.08 -10.47 9.14
CA LYS A 201 -12.83 -11.89 9.44
C LYS A 201 -11.49 -12.30 8.87
N LEU A 202 -10.80 -13.21 9.55
CA LEU A 202 -9.62 -13.87 9.02
C LEU A 202 -10.03 -15.17 8.34
N VAL A 203 -9.43 -15.43 7.19
CA VAL A 203 -9.71 -16.58 6.34
C VAL A 203 -8.39 -17.29 6.06
N TYR A 204 -8.37 -18.61 6.20
CA TYR A 204 -7.26 -19.44 5.77
C TYR A 204 -7.76 -20.44 4.73
N ASN A 205 -7.19 -20.30 3.53
CA ASN A 205 -7.17 -21.28 2.45
C ASN A 205 -5.72 -21.26 1.96
N GLU A 206 -5.08 -22.42 2.03
CA GLU A 206 -3.64 -22.64 2.07
C GLU A 206 -2.75 -21.53 1.45
N ARG A 207 -1.63 -21.20 2.12
CA ARG A 207 -0.54 -20.31 1.65
C ARG A 207 -0.82 -18.80 1.67
N SER A 208 -1.99 -18.34 2.11
CA SER A 208 -2.31 -16.91 2.23
C SER A 208 -3.04 -16.57 3.52
N LEU A 209 -2.81 -15.35 4.03
CA LEU A 209 -3.67 -14.72 5.03
C LEU A 209 -4.80 -14.02 4.31
N GLY A 210 -6.01 -14.58 4.39
CA GLY A 210 -7.22 -13.95 3.91
C GLY A 210 -7.79 -12.98 4.94
N ILE A 211 -8.20 -11.80 4.51
CA ILE A 211 -8.93 -10.81 5.29
C ILE A 211 -10.22 -10.53 4.55
N TYR A 212 -11.35 -10.92 5.13
CA TYR A 212 -12.67 -10.60 4.61
C TYR A 212 -13.17 -9.31 5.26
N LEU A 213 -13.37 -8.28 4.46
CA LEU A 213 -13.89 -6.98 4.89
C LEU A 213 -15.40 -7.05 4.95
N LYS A 214 -15.97 -7.03 6.16
CA LYS A 214 -17.42 -7.22 6.36
C LYS A 214 -18.25 -6.11 5.70
N GLN A 215 -17.73 -4.88 5.68
CA GLN A 215 -18.44 -3.72 5.14
C GLN A 215 -18.59 -3.79 3.61
N THR A 216 -17.56 -4.22 2.89
CA THR A 216 -17.57 -4.26 1.42
C THR A 216 -17.83 -5.65 0.87
N SER A 217 -17.80 -6.68 1.72
CA SER A 217 -17.86 -8.09 1.35
C SER A 217 -16.71 -8.53 0.43
N ASP A 218 -15.57 -7.85 0.53
CA ASP A 218 -14.37 -8.18 -0.25
C ASP A 218 -13.47 -9.15 0.53
N LEU A 219 -12.98 -10.20 -0.15
CA LEU A 219 -11.90 -11.05 0.35
C LEU A 219 -10.57 -10.59 -0.21
N VAL A 220 -9.69 -10.16 0.69
CA VAL A 220 -8.32 -9.72 0.39
C VAL A 220 -7.37 -10.83 0.78
N GLN A 221 -6.37 -11.14 -0.04
CA GLN A 221 -5.37 -12.15 0.27
C GLN A 221 -3.98 -11.54 0.34
N ILE A 222 -3.30 -11.77 1.46
CA ILE A 222 -1.90 -11.41 1.65
C ILE A 222 -1.05 -12.64 1.42
N GLY A 223 -0.16 -12.56 0.44
CA GLY A 223 0.78 -13.62 0.13
C GLY A 223 1.76 -13.84 1.28
N ARG A 224 2.18 -15.10 1.50
CA ARG A 224 3.15 -15.47 2.55
C ARG A 224 4.40 -14.58 2.59
N ASN A 225 4.96 -14.26 1.42
CA ASN A 225 6.17 -13.45 1.37
C ASN A 225 5.94 -12.05 1.94
N ASP A 226 4.76 -11.46 1.74
CA ASP A 226 4.43 -10.15 2.28
C ASP A 226 4.09 -10.23 3.77
N ILE A 227 3.43 -11.32 4.22
CA ILE A 227 3.29 -11.62 5.66
C ILE A 227 4.67 -11.68 6.33
N ILE A 228 5.64 -12.39 5.74
CA ILE A 228 7.02 -12.46 6.26
C ILE A 228 7.66 -11.07 6.28
N LYS A 229 7.59 -10.30 5.19
CA LYS A 229 8.16 -8.93 5.13
C LYS A 229 7.56 -7.99 6.18
N ILE A 230 6.26 -8.09 6.45
CA ILE A 230 5.57 -7.29 7.47
C ILE A 230 6.02 -7.76 8.86
N HIS A 231 6.07 -9.07 9.08
CA HIS A 231 6.49 -9.63 10.36
C HIS A 231 7.94 -9.30 10.71
N ASP A 232 8.85 -9.48 9.75
CA ASP A 232 10.26 -9.12 9.88
C ASP A 232 10.38 -7.61 10.11
N PHE A 233 9.62 -6.77 9.39
CA PHE A 233 9.67 -5.33 9.63
C PHE A 233 9.39 -4.96 11.09
N PHE A 234 8.43 -5.61 11.74
CA PHE A 234 8.15 -5.37 13.15
C PHE A 234 9.17 -6.00 14.11
N TYR A 235 9.70 -7.18 13.80
CA TYR A 235 10.38 -8.03 14.80
C TYR A 235 11.82 -8.45 14.47
N SER A 236 12.29 -8.28 13.24
CA SER A 236 13.70 -8.46 12.93
C SER A 236 14.50 -7.22 13.37
N GLU A 237 15.67 -7.46 13.95
CA GLU A 237 16.69 -6.42 14.23
C GLU A 237 17.29 -5.85 12.95
#